data_AF-A0A371CLN6-F1
#
_entry.id   AF-A0A371CLN6-F1
#
_cell.length_a   1.000
_cell.length_b   1.000
_cell.length_c   1.000
_cell.angle_alpha   90.00
_cell.angle_beta   90.00
_cell.angle_gamma   90.00
#
_symmetry.space_group_name_H-M   'P 1'
#
loop_
_entity.id
_entity.type
_entity.pdbx_description
1 polymer ?
#
loop_
_entity_poly.entity_id
_entity_poly.type
_entity_poly.pdbx_seq_one_letter_code
_entity_poly.pdbx_strand_id
1 'polypeptide(L)'
;MGSHADTINSLRDHDVFKRIAAYIDRGFKTFQPDLYEYYEDYMGQLRRACPDLRWNFERNVFAAGTFNFGPQSIASVHTNDKNLAFGWCAVMALGDFDPRKGGHLVLWDLKLVMEFPPGTVMFIPSAILRHSNTTIAPGGLFRWVDCGMQTQKSFFEQGRKHTKTGAQRWLDGVGLYSQWERRRRPRK
;
A
#
# COMPACT_ATOMS: atom_id res chain seq x y z
N MET A 1 -16.54 -5.20 16.43
CA MET A 1 -15.96 -4.28 15.42
C MET A 1 -14.49 -4.12 15.77
N GLY A 2 -13.60 -4.51 14.85
CA GLY A 2 -12.24 -4.99 15.16
C GLY A 2 -11.25 -3.93 15.64
N SER A 3 -10.14 -4.42 16.21
CA SER A 3 -9.05 -3.72 16.91
C SER A 3 -8.34 -2.57 16.19
N HIS A 4 -8.82 -2.13 15.03
CA HIS A 4 -8.20 -1.10 14.20
C HIS A 4 -9.13 0.09 13.93
N ALA A 5 -10.39 0.04 14.37
CA ALA A 5 -11.35 1.13 14.18
C ALA A 5 -10.86 2.43 14.83
N ASP A 6 -10.28 2.35 16.02
CA ASP A 6 -9.73 3.50 16.74
C ASP A 6 -8.54 4.09 15.99
N THR A 7 -7.61 3.27 15.50
CA THR A 7 -6.48 3.73 14.67
C THR A 7 -6.95 4.43 13.40
N ILE A 8 -7.93 3.86 12.69
CA ILE A 8 -8.48 4.47 11.47
C ILE A 8 -9.16 5.80 11.78
N ASN A 9 -9.95 5.86 12.87
CA ASN A 9 -10.58 7.10 13.31
C ASN A 9 -9.54 8.15 13.70
N SER A 10 -8.51 7.76 14.48
CA SER A 10 -7.42 8.66 14.85
C SER A 10 -6.71 9.23 13.64
N LEU A 11 -6.39 8.41 12.63
CA LEU A 11 -5.73 8.88 11.40
C LEU A 11 -6.64 9.81 10.61
N ARG A 12 -7.90 9.43 10.41
CA ARG A 12 -8.89 10.25 9.70
C ARG A 12 -9.09 11.61 10.37
N ASP A 13 -9.17 11.62 11.69
CA ASP A 13 -9.46 12.84 12.47
C ASP A 13 -8.20 13.69 12.71
N HIS A 14 -7.01 13.17 12.43
CA HIS A 14 -5.75 13.89 12.56
C HIS A 14 -5.56 14.94 11.46
N ASP A 15 -5.11 16.14 11.85
CA ASP A 15 -5.02 17.30 10.96
C ASP A 15 -4.14 17.09 9.74
N VAL A 16 -3.05 16.34 9.89
CA VAL A 16 -2.17 16.00 8.75
C VAL A 16 -2.92 15.26 7.66
N PHE A 17 -3.76 14.28 8.00
CA PHE A 17 -4.49 13.51 6.98
C PHE A 17 -5.66 14.29 6.42
N LYS A 18 -6.32 15.15 7.21
CA LYS A 18 -7.30 16.11 6.68
C LYS A 18 -6.66 17.05 5.65
N ARG A 19 -5.46 17.56 5.92
CA ARG A 19 -4.70 18.42 5.00
C ARG A 19 -4.26 17.66 3.75
N ILE A 20 -3.80 16.42 3.88
CA ILE A 20 -3.46 15.55 2.74
C ILE A 20 -4.70 15.31 1.87
N ALA A 21 -5.83 14.95 2.46
CA ALA A 21 -7.08 14.73 1.73
C ALA A 21 -7.54 16.00 1.00
N ALA A 22 -7.43 17.16 1.64
CA ALA A 22 -7.73 18.45 1.01
C ALA A 22 -6.75 18.78 -0.12
N TYR A 23 -5.45 18.51 0.04
CA TYR A 23 -4.45 18.70 -1.02
C TYR A 23 -4.75 17.85 -2.24
N ILE A 24 -5.07 16.56 -2.04
CA ILE A 24 -5.47 15.64 -3.10
C ILE A 24 -6.75 16.13 -3.80
N ASP A 25 -7.77 16.54 -3.04
CA ASP A 25 -9.04 17.04 -3.57
C ASP A 25 -8.84 18.27 -4.46
N ARG A 26 -8.07 19.26 -3.97
CA ARG A 26 -7.74 20.47 -4.73
C ARG A 26 -6.86 20.18 -5.94
N GLY A 27 -5.92 19.23 -5.84
CA GLY A 27 -5.14 18.74 -6.96
C GLY A 27 -6.05 18.18 -8.05
N PHE A 28 -7.01 17.34 -7.69
CA PHE A 28 -7.97 16.79 -8.65
C PHE A 28 -8.77 17.90 -9.33
N LYS A 29 -9.35 18.83 -8.56
CA LYS A 29 -10.07 19.99 -9.11
C LYS A 29 -9.23 20.81 -10.10
N THR A 30 -7.94 20.96 -9.82
CA THR A 30 -7.03 21.78 -10.62
C THR A 30 -6.70 21.10 -11.95
N PHE A 31 -6.43 19.79 -11.93
CA PHE A 31 -5.98 19.07 -13.12
C PHE A 31 -7.10 18.48 -13.97
N GLN A 32 -8.28 18.23 -13.38
CA GLN A 32 -9.46 17.73 -14.09
C GLN A 32 -10.75 18.37 -13.56
N PRO A 33 -11.04 19.63 -13.91
CA PRO A 33 -12.18 20.37 -13.36
C PRO A 33 -13.53 19.74 -13.74
N ASP A 34 -13.75 19.35 -15.01
CA ASP A 34 -15.04 18.80 -15.46
C ASP A 34 -15.34 17.45 -14.79
N LEU A 35 -14.33 16.58 -14.68
CA LEU A 35 -14.47 15.31 -13.98
C LEU A 35 -14.64 15.53 -12.46
N TYR A 36 -13.99 16.54 -11.89
CA TYR A 36 -14.20 16.92 -10.51
C TYR A 36 -15.63 17.39 -10.26
N GLU A 37 -16.20 18.23 -11.13
CA GLU A 37 -17.60 18.68 -11.04
C GLU A 37 -18.57 17.50 -11.09
N TYR A 38 -18.31 16.51 -11.95
CA TYR A 38 -19.06 15.25 -11.96
C TYR A 38 -19.02 14.55 -10.59
N TYR A 39 -17.83 14.43 -9.98
CA TYR A 39 -17.72 13.84 -8.64
C TYR A 39 -18.42 14.68 -7.58
N GLU A 40 -18.28 16.01 -7.62
CA GLU A 40 -18.87 16.94 -6.67
C GLU A 40 -20.40 16.86 -6.69
N ASP A 41 -21.02 16.79 -7.88
CA ASP A 41 -22.47 16.63 -8.01
C ASP A 41 -22.94 15.31 -7.39
N TYR A 42 -22.32 14.18 -7.73
CA TYR A 42 -22.68 12.88 -7.18
C TYR A 42 -22.49 12.82 -5.66
N MET A 43 -21.40 13.38 -5.13
CA MET A 43 -21.19 13.48 -3.69
C MET A 43 -22.20 14.43 -3.02
N GLY A 44 -22.59 15.51 -3.69
CA GLY A 44 -23.64 16.42 -3.23
C GLY A 44 -24.99 15.73 -3.13
N GLN A 45 -25.37 14.93 -4.12
CA GLN A 45 -26.57 14.10 -4.09
C GLN A 45 -26.54 13.10 -2.92
N LEU A 46 -25.41 12.39 -2.75
CA LEU A 46 -25.24 11.42 -1.65
C LEU A 46 -25.32 12.08 -0.27
N ARG A 47 -24.73 13.27 -0.09
CA ARG A 47 -24.82 14.07 1.16
C ARG A 47 -26.26 14.45 1.49
N ARG A 48 -27.07 14.80 0.50
CA ARG A 48 -28.48 15.15 0.69
C ARG A 48 -29.34 13.93 1.02
N ALA A 49 -29.12 12.82 0.31
CA ALA A 49 -29.89 11.60 0.48
C ALA A 49 -29.54 10.83 1.77
N CYS A 50 -28.29 10.93 2.23
CA CYS A 50 -27.78 10.20 3.39
C CYS A 50 -27.08 11.15 4.37
N PRO A 51 -27.83 11.99 5.10
CA PRO A 51 -27.25 12.98 6.02
C PRO A 51 -26.46 12.35 7.18
N ASP A 52 -26.83 11.13 7.59
CA ASP A 52 -26.17 10.39 8.67
C ASP A 52 -24.92 9.62 8.21
N LEU A 53 -24.57 9.67 6.92
CA LEU A 53 -23.39 8.99 6.40
C LEU A 53 -22.12 9.60 7.02
N ARG A 54 -21.29 8.74 7.62
CA ARG A 54 -19.99 9.16 8.14
C ARG A 54 -18.97 9.24 7.00
N TRP A 55 -18.66 10.48 6.60
CA TRP A 55 -17.68 10.77 5.55
C TRP A 55 -16.24 10.51 6.00
N ASN A 56 -15.38 10.12 5.06
CA ASN A 56 -13.95 9.94 5.35
C ASN A 56 -13.29 11.29 5.66
N PHE A 57 -13.55 12.30 4.83
CA PHE A 57 -13.04 13.65 5.06
C PHE A 57 -14.15 14.65 4.74
N GLU A 58 -14.22 15.71 5.54
CA GLU A 58 -15.23 16.74 5.33
C GLU A 58 -14.98 17.43 3.97
N ARG A 59 -16.05 17.68 3.22
CA ARG A 59 -16.03 18.39 1.92
C ARG A 59 -15.03 17.84 0.89
N ASN A 60 -14.83 16.53 0.88
CA ASN A 60 -13.99 15.83 -0.09
C ASN A 60 -14.86 15.11 -1.14
N VAL A 61 -14.39 15.06 -2.39
CA VAL A 61 -15.08 14.37 -3.50
C VAL A 61 -14.84 12.86 -3.54
N PHE A 62 -13.86 12.35 -2.79
CA PHE A 62 -13.57 10.92 -2.69
C PHE A 62 -14.42 10.26 -1.57
N ALA A 63 -15.31 9.36 -1.99
CA ALA A 63 -16.23 8.63 -1.10
C ALA A 63 -15.57 7.56 -0.24
N ALA A 64 -14.32 7.17 -0.51
CA ALA A 64 -13.55 6.21 0.27
C ALA A 64 -12.06 6.57 0.30
N GLY A 65 -11.36 6.12 1.34
CA GLY A 65 -9.91 6.22 1.46
C GLY A 65 -9.32 4.96 2.11
N THR A 66 -8.07 4.65 1.80
CA THR A 66 -7.37 3.47 2.35
C THR A 66 -5.98 3.87 2.82
N PHE A 67 -5.60 3.42 4.02
CA PHE A 67 -4.26 3.57 4.56
C PHE A 67 -3.53 2.23 4.47
N ASN A 68 -2.47 2.17 3.66
CA ASN A 68 -1.62 0.99 3.55
C ASN A 68 -0.39 1.17 4.45
N PHE A 69 -0.36 0.46 5.58
CA PHE A 69 0.71 0.60 6.58
C PHE A 69 1.98 -0.18 6.23
N GLY A 70 3.12 0.34 6.69
CA GLY A 70 4.41 -0.34 6.64
C GLY A 70 4.55 -1.47 7.68
N PRO A 71 5.70 -2.15 7.75
CA PRO A 71 6.98 -1.79 7.12
C PRO A 71 7.08 -2.14 5.62
N GLN A 72 6.13 -2.94 5.10
CA GLN A 72 5.98 -3.18 3.67
C GLN A 72 4.54 -2.92 3.25
N SER A 73 4.38 -1.97 2.33
CA SER A 73 3.10 -1.66 1.69
C SER A 73 3.19 -2.13 0.24
N ILE A 74 2.65 -3.32 -0.03
CA ILE A 74 2.76 -4.00 -1.33
C ILE A 74 1.36 -4.36 -1.84
N ALA A 75 1.09 -4.04 -3.11
CA ALA A 75 -0.08 -4.50 -3.83
C ALA A 75 0.34 -5.42 -4.98
N SER A 76 -0.30 -6.59 -5.08
CA SER A 76 -0.20 -7.44 -6.28
C SER A 76 -0.88 -6.76 -7.47
N VAL A 77 -0.66 -7.26 -8.68
CA VAL A 77 -1.31 -6.71 -9.89
C VAL A 77 -2.83 -6.81 -9.76
N HIS A 78 -3.53 -5.67 -9.86
CA HIS A 78 -4.98 -5.61 -9.77
C HIS A 78 -5.54 -4.39 -10.50
N THR A 79 -6.87 -4.35 -10.59
CA THR A 79 -7.65 -3.13 -10.81
C THR A 79 -8.52 -2.89 -9.57
N ASN A 80 -8.97 -1.66 -9.37
CA ASN A 80 -10.00 -1.35 -8.40
C ASN A 80 -11.37 -1.39 -9.09
N ASP A 81 -11.81 -2.59 -9.44
CA ASP A 81 -13.02 -2.87 -10.22
C ASP A 81 -14.31 -2.22 -9.70
N LYS A 82 -14.38 -1.92 -8.39
CA LYS A 82 -15.51 -1.23 -7.75
C LYS A 82 -15.50 0.30 -7.91
N ASN A 83 -14.42 0.87 -8.44
CA ASN A 83 -14.33 2.31 -8.68
C ASN A 83 -15.04 2.70 -9.98
N LEU A 84 -15.36 3.99 -10.12
CA LEU A 84 -15.89 4.55 -11.35
C LEU A 84 -14.91 4.35 -12.51
N ALA A 85 -15.36 3.69 -13.59
CA ALA A 85 -14.50 3.22 -14.68
C ALA A 85 -13.63 4.33 -15.32
N PHE A 86 -14.24 5.46 -15.67
CA PHE A 86 -13.55 6.63 -16.23
C PHE A 86 -13.03 7.58 -15.16
N GLY A 87 -13.31 7.29 -13.89
CA GLY A 87 -12.98 8.13 -12.76
C GLY A 87 -11.50 8.05 -12.40
N TRP A 88 -11.02 9.09 -11.70
CA TRP A 88 -9.67 9.08 -11.14
C TRP A 88 -9.67 8.64 -9.68
N CYS A 89 -8.61 7.93 -9.32
CA CYS A 89 -8.25 7.67 -7.94
C CYS A 89 -6.90 8.31 -7.65
N ALA A 90 -6.74 8.79 -6.42
CA ALA A 90 -5.49 9.35 -5.95
C ALA A 90 -4.72 8.33 -5.12
N VAL A 91 -3.45 8.16 -5.42
CA VAL A 91 -2.49 7.41 -4.60
C VAL A 91 -1.45 8.41 -4.10
N MET A 92 -1.14 8.39 -2.81
CA MET A 92 -0.05 9.18 -2.25
C MET A 92 0.95 8.28 -1.52
N ALA A 93 2.22 8.40 -1.88
CA ALA A 93 3.29 7.74 -1.12
C ALA A 93 3.62 8.55 0.12
N LEU A 94 3.72 7.88 1.27
CA LEU A 94 4.13 8.46 2.55
C LEU A 94 5.16 7.55 3.21
N GLY A 95 5.90 8.11 4.17
CA GLY A 95 6.95 7.40 4.90
C GLY A 95 8.35 7.80 4.47
N ASP A 96 9.34 7.14 5.03
CA ASP A 96 10.76 7.38 4.75
C ASP A 96 11.33 6.18 3.99
N PHE A 97 11.55 6.36 2.68
CA PHE A 97 12.17 5.36 1.83
C PHE A 97 12.88 5.97 0.63
N ASP A 98 13.84 5.24 0.08
CA ASP A 98 14.60 5.60 -1.12
C ASP A 98 13.82 5.16 -2.38
N PRO A 99 13.17 6.09 -3.11
CA PRO A 99 12.30 5.75 -4.24
C PRO A 99 13.07 5.25 -5.47
N ARG A 100 14.41 5.25 -5.44
CA ARG A 100 15.26 4.63 -6.46
C ARG A 100 15.49 3.14 -6.21
N LYS A 101 15.17 2.66 -5.00
CA LYS A 101 15.41 1.27 -4.56
C LYS A 101 14.14 0.46 -4.38
N GLY A 102 12.97 1.08 -4.29
CA GLY A 102 11.73 0.41 -3.98
C GLY A 102 10.52 1.34 -3.99
N GLY A 103 9.34 0.76 -3.76
CA GLY A 103 8.08 1.50 -3.71
C GLY A 103 7.62 2.04 -5.07
N HIS A 104 8.20 1.58 -6.18
CA HIS A 104 7.85 2.03 -7.53
C HIS A 104 6.39 1.70 -7.85
N LEU A 105 5.72 2.61 -8.56
CA LEU A 105 4.40 2.36 -9.12
C LEU A 105 4.54 1.67 -10.48
N VAL A 106 3.78 0.61 -10.71
CA VAL A 106 3.78 -0.14 -11.98
C VAL A 106 2.41 -0.02 -12.62
N LEU A 107 2.37 0.49 -13.85
CA LEU A 107 1.16 0.58 -14.68
C LEU A 107 1.32 -0.38 -15.87
N TRP A 108 0.70 -1.55 -15.74
CA TRP A 108 1.00 -2.72 -16.59
C TRP A 108 0.55 -2.51 -18.04
N ASP A 109 -0.65 -1.95 -18.25
CA ASP A 109 -1.19 -1.75 -19.60
C ASP A 109 -0.40 -0.69 -20.38
N LEU A 110 0.18 0.27 -19.67
CA LEU A 110 1.05 1.30 -20.25
C LEU A 110 2.51 0.84 -20.37
N LYS A 111 2.86 -0.33 -19.82
CA LYS A 111 4.24 -0.83 -19.72
C LYS A 111 5.19 0.17 -19.05
N LEU A 112 4.70 0.86 -18.02
CA LEU A 112 5.45 1.86 -17.27
C LEU A 112 5.78 1.38 -15.86
N VAL A 113 7.03 1.61 -15.46
CA VAL A 113 7.51 1.49 -14.08
C VAL A 113 8.11 2.84 -13.71
N MET A 114 7.62 3.44 -12.62
CA MET A 114 8.00 4.78 -12.23
C MET A 114 8.45 4.79 -10.77
N GLU A 115 9.55 5.49 -10.48
CA GLU A 115 9.86 5.89 -9.11
C GLU A 115 8.67 6.67 -8.55
N PHE A 116 8.25 6.35 -7.33
CA PHE A 116 7.10 7.00 -6.69
C PHE A 116 7.51 7.56 -5.32
N PRO A 117 8.13 8.76 -5.30
CA PRO A 117 8.73 9.33 -4.09
C PRO A 117 7.73 9.63 -2.98
N PRO A 118 8.12 9.50 -1.69
CA PRO A 118 7.34 10.01 -0.58
C PRO A 118 6.92 11.47 -0.79
N GLY A 119 5.66 11.79 -0.48
CA GLY A 119 5.07 13.10 -0.70
C GLY A 119 4.47 13.31 -2.09
N THR A 120 4.63 12.36 -3.02
CA THR A 120 4.07 12.45 -4.38
C THR A 120 2.63 11.93 -4.41
N VAL A 121 1.76 12.63 -5.12
CA VAL A 121 0.41 12.19 -5.47
C VAL A 121 0.37 11.80 -6.94
N MET A 122 -0.25 10.67 -7.25
CA MET A 122 -0.55 10.24 -8.61
C MET A 122 -2.05 10.02 -8.76
N PHE A 123 -2.63 10.57 -9.82
CA PHE A 123 -4.00 10.28 -10.23
C PHE A 123 -4.00 9.24 -11.35
N ILE A 124 -4.76 8.16 -11.18
CA ILE A 124 -4.90 7.10 -12.20
C ILE A 124 -6.35 6.65 -12.35
N PRO A 125 -6.77 6.21 -13.56
CA PRO A 125 -8.04 5.53 -13.77
C PRO A 125 -8.00 4.09 -13.25
N SER A 126 -7.96 3.94 -11.92
CA SER A 126 -7.60 2.67 -11.26
C SER A 126 -8.58 1.51 -11.49
N ALA A 127 -9.80 1.80 -11.92
CA ALA A 127 -10.82 0.81 -12.26
C ALA A 127 -10.50 0.03 -13.55
N ILE A 128 -9.85 0.70 -14.51
CA ILE A 128 -9.59 0.16 -15.84
C ILE A 128 -8.10 -0.06 -16.12
N LEU A 129 -7.22 0.54 -15.31
CA LEU A 129 -5.78 0.45 -15.49
C LEU A 129 -5.17 -0.54 -14.49
N ARG A 130 -4.57 -1.64 -14.98
CA ARG A 130 -3.91 -2.63 -14.13
C ARG A 130 -2.66 -2.04 -13.50
N HIS A 131 -2.60 -2.08 -12.17
CA HIS A 131 -1.51 -1.46 -11.41
C HIS A 131 -1.07 -2.32 -10.22
N SER A 132 0.15 -2.06 -9.76
CA SER A 132 0.78 -2.63 -8.56
C SER A 132 1.87 -1.70 -8.04
N ASN A 133 2.50 -2.02 -6.91
CA ASN A 133 3.73 -1.36 -6.48
C ASN A 133 4.83 -2.38 -6.13
N THR A 134 6.08 -1.94 -6.18
CA THR A 134 7.21 -2.76 -5.73
C THR A 134 7.39 -2.64 -4.23
N THR A 135 8.13 -3.59 -3.63
CA THR A 135 8.47 -3.54 -2.21
C THR A 135 9.25 -2.27 -1.88
N ILE A 136 8.85 -1.55 -0.83
CA ILE A 136 9.54 -0.32 -0.36
C ILE A 136 10.99 -0.59 0.06
N ALA A 137 11.23 -1.74 0.69
CA ALA A 137 12.56 -2.21 1.07
C ALA A 137 12.75 -3.66 0.60
N PRO A 138 13.99 -4.15 0.43
CA PRO A 138 14.24 -5.53 0.03
C PRO A 138 13.57 -6.52 0.99
N GLY A 139 12.57 -7.24 0.50
CA GLY A 139 12.03 -8.40 1.18
C GLY A 139 13.00 -9.59 1.08
N GLY A 140 12.79 -10.63 1.90
CA GLY A 140 13.60 -11.85 1.81
C GLY A 140 15.04 -11.67 2.28
N LEU A 141 15.29 -10.82 3.27
CA LEU A 141 16.61 -10.62 3.88
C LEU A 141 17.25 -11.94 4.35
N PHE A 142 16.46 -12.85 4.93
CA PHE A 142 16.94 -14.19 5.27
C PHE A 142 17.45 -14.95 4.05
N ARG A 143 16.74 -14.87 2.91
CA ARG A 143 17.20 -15.45 1.65
C ARG A 143 18.44 -14.75 1.11
N TRP A 144 18.56 -13.44 1.28
CA TRP A 144 19.76 -12.68 0.91
C TRP A 144 20.98 -13.14 1.70
N VAL A 145 20.82 -13.34 3.01
CA VAL A 145 21.84 -13.93 3.89
C VAL A 145 22.18 -15.36 3.46
N ASP A 146 21.17 -16.23 3.24
CA ASP A 146 21.37 -17.60 2.75
C ASP A 146 22.10 -17.65 1.40
N CYS A 147 21.92 -16.63 0.54
CA CYS A 147 22.59 -16.53 -0.75
C CYS A 147 24.01 -15.93 -0.66
N GLY A 148 24.51 -15.62 0.54
CA GLY A 148 25.83 -15.01 0.73
C GLY A 148 25.87 -13.52 0.35
N MET A 149 24.84 -12.78 0.74
CA MET A 149 24.69 -11.34 0.47
C MET A 149 24.61 -10.97 -1.02
N GLN A 150 23.90 -11.78 -1.79
CA GLN A 150 23.65 -11.54 -3.22
C GLN A 150 22.27 -12.05 -3.64
N THR A 151 21.84 -11.69 -4.86
CA THR A 151 20.56 -12.17 -5.41
C THR A 151 20.58 -13.69 -5.57
N GLN A 152 19.42 -14.33 -5.42
CA GLN A 152 19.28 -15.78 -5.62
C GLN A 152 19.66 -16.20 -7.04
N LYS A 153 19.39 -15.33 -8.03
CA LYS A 153 19.82 -15.52 -9.42
C LYS A 153 21.33 -15.62 -9.52
N SER A 154 22.07 -14.62 -9.02
CA SER A 154 23.55 -14.61 -9.03
C SER A 154 24.13 -15.82 -8.28
N PHE A 155 23.53 -16.17 -7.15
CA PHE A 155 23.91 -17.34 -6.37
C PHE A 155 23.84 -18.65 -7.19
N PHE A 156 22.75 -18.84 -7.95
CA PHE A 156 22.60 -20.03 -8.80
C PHE A 156 23.45 -19.98 -10.08
N GLU A 157 23.63 -18.80 -10.69
CA GLU A 157 24.50 -18.63 -11.87
C GLU A 157 25.96 -18.98 -11.58
N GLN A 158 26.39 -18.83 -10.33
CA GLN A 158 27.71 -19.26 -9.85
C GLN A 158 27.78 -20.76 -9.49
N GLY A 159 26.75 -21.54 -9.82
CA GLY A 159 26.67 -22.98 -9.54
C GLY A 159 26.43 -23.33 -8.06
N ARG A 160 26.21 -22.34 -7.18
CA ARG A 160 25.92 -22.59 -5.77
C ARG A 160 24.50 -23.09 -5.61
N LYS A 161 24.23 -23.85 -4.54
CA LYS A 161 22.90 -24.39 -4.21
C LYS A 161 22.62 -24.15 -2.73
N HIS A 162 21.35 -23.95 -2.39
CA HIS A 162 20.93 -23.86 -1.00
C HIS A 162 21.25 -25.18 -0.29
N THR A 163 21.83 -25.10 0.89
CA THR A 163 22.19 -26.28 1.71
C THR A 163 20.95 -27.02 2.20
N LYS A 164 19.82 -26.31 2.34
CA LYS A 164 18.53 -26.84 2.76
C LYS A 164 17.45 -26.55 1.73
N THR A 165 16.55 -27.51 1.54
CA THR A 165 15.32 -27.32 0.77
C THR A 165 14.38 -26.34 1.48
N GLY A 166 13.37 -25.84 0.77
CA GLY A 166 12.31 -25.01 1.37
C GLY A 166 11.59 -25.72 2.53
N ALA A 167 11.28 -27.02 2.36
CA ALA A 167 10.61 -27.82 3.38
C ALA A 167 11.48 -28.03 4.64
N GLN A 168 12.78 -28.30 4.48
CA GLN A 168 13.70 -28.43 5.60
C GLN A 168 13.82 -27.10 6.38
N ARG A 169 13.99 -25.97 5.68
CA ARG A 169 14.03 -24.65 6.33
C ARG A 169 12.74 -24.34 7.10
N TRP A 170 11.58 -24.74 6.55
CA TRP A 170 10.30 -24.58 7.24
C TRP A 170 10.24 -25.39 8.54
N LEU A 171 10.55 -26.69 8.47
CA LEU A 171 10.52 -27.57 9.64
C LEU A 171 11.50 -27.10 10.73
N ASP A 172 12.72 -26.74 10.35
CA ASP A 172 13.72 -26.19 11.27
C ASP A 172 13.23 -24.90 11.92
N GLY A 173 12.66 -23.98 11.12
CA GLY A 173 12.16 -22.69 11.59
C GLY A 173 10.99 -22.83 12.57
N VAL A 174 10.03 -23.71 12.28
CA VAL A 174 8.92 -24.03 13.20
C VAL A 174 9.48 -24.61 14.51
N GLY A 175 10.53 -25.44 14.45
CA GLY A 175 11.21 -25.98 15.62
C GLY A 175 11.85 -24.92 16.54
N LEU A 176 12.10 -23.70 16.05
CA LEU A 176 12.62 -22.59 16.85
C LEU A 176 11.54 -21.89 17.69
N TYR A 177 10.26 -22.14 17.41
CA TYR A 177 9.19 -21.53 18.20
C TYR A 177 9.26 -21.99 19.65
N SER A 178 9.12 -21.04 20.56
CA SER A 178 9.10 -21.35 21.99
C SER A 178 7.85 -22.16 22.29
N GLN A 179 8.01 -23.37 22.80
CA GLN A 179 6.89 -24.08 23.40
C GLN A 179 6.49 -23.41 24.71
N TRP A 180 5.18 -23.34 24.97
CA TRP A 180 4.61 -22.68 26.15
C TRP A 180 5.27 -23.13 27.46
N GLU A 181 5.54 -24.43 27.58
CA GLU A 181 6.19 -25.03 28.75
C GLU A 181 7.61 -24.50 29.00
N ARG A 182 8.36 -24.19 27.93
CA ARG A 182 9.73 -23.67 28.01
C ARG A 182 9.76 -22.22 28.49
N ARG A 183 8.66 -21.47 28.39
CA ARG A 183 8.53 -20.09 28.91
C ARG A 183 8.16 -20.00 30.40
N ARG A 184 7.62 -21.08 31.00
CA ARG A 184 7.21 -21.10 32.42
C ARG A 184 8.36 -21.33 33.40
N ARG A 185 9.56 -21.69 32.91
CA ARG A 185 10.73 -21.86 33.77
C ARG A 185 11.44 -20.51 33.94
N PRO A 186 11.69 -20.04 35.18
CA PRO A 186 12.48 -18.83 35.38
C PRO A 186 13.86 -19.03 34.75
N ARG A 187 14.30 -18.05 33.97
CA ARG A 187 15.69 -18.01 33.48
C ARG A 187 16.59 -17.85 34.71
N LYS A 188 17.48 -18.81 34.93
CA LYS A 188 18.58 -18.69 35.89
C LYS A 188 19.54 -17.59 35.43
#